data_AF-A0A7S2VRN5-F1
#
_entry.id   AF-A0A7S2VRN5-F1
#
_cell.length_a   1.000
_cell.length_b   1.000
_cell.length_c   1.000
_cell.angle_alpha   90.00
_cell.angle_beta   90.00
_cell.angle_gamma   90.00
#
_symmetry.space_group_name_H-M   'P 1'
#
loop_
_entity.id
_entity.type
_entity.pdbx_description
1 polymer ?
#
loop_
_entity_poly.entity_id
_entity_poly.type
_entity_poly.pdbx_seq_one_letter_code
_entity_poly.pdbx_strand_id
1 'polypeptide(L)'
;SPPLHPAPCGVAPSGMSAVSTNDEACDDGRSVGDDRWFANGVLVQLCGLRDEPRLNGSTGEVVGFDRAAPPNGCYRVRLQATGNVCQVQKRNLLLLPNLFATQVGSIGAASSTGTPVAAPPTPQMPIALVPVGQQPTPPNEPPTKEHVMACRDNVEQNMAMLQGLCDLRQSGEEISRDIMTGMYSRLTTSYDAFNALLEQFTKTCDPDEEVFEAAAMADAFKKCEEHYFRIRSWSEVLLDEVNLTHQIFKSKGVLGAFKDEAAAVVEDISDFATQAIGTEEVVPGPEVVLGPAWGLVSFVQEAVVNWVKEKIADPLKRAWHLLLYGFLMCFIVPLF
;
A
#
# COMPACT_ATOMS: atom_id res chain seq x y z
N SER A 1 -49.33 32.29 -70.94
CA SER A 1 -49.96 32.69 -69.67
C SER A 1 -50.34 31.43 -68.88
N PRO A 2 -49.92 31.33 -67.61
CA PRO A 2 -50.02 30.15 -66.72
C PRO A 2 -51.37 30.18 -65.95
N PRO A 3 -51.60 29.49 -64.81
CA PRO A 3 -51.05 28.24 -64.20
C PRO A 3 -52.19 27.23 -63.86
N LEU A 4 -51.88 26.08 -63.25
CA LEU A 4 -52.70 25.47 -62.18
C LEU A 4 -51.88 24.43 -61.38
N HIS A 5 -51.83 24.66 -60.07
CA HIS A 5 -51.08 23.94 -59.05
C HIS A 5 -51.64 22.53 -58.73
N PRO A 6 -50.81 21.59 -58.21
CA PRO A 6 -51.27 20.40 -57.51
C PRO A 6 -51.48 20.62 -55.99
N ALA A 7 -52.41 19.85 -55.43
CA ALA A 7 -52.87 19.83 -54.04
C ALA A 7 -51.91 19.08 -53.07
N PRO A 8 -52.08 19.20 -51.73
CA PRO A 8 -51.02 18.98 -50.74
C PRO A 8 -50.92 17.55 -50.17
N CYS A 9 -49.70 17.23 -49.71
CA CYS A 9 -49.33 16.03 -48.97
C CYS A 9 -49.99 15.95 -47.59
N GLY A 10 -50.37 14.72 -47.20
CA GLY A 10 -50.92 14.38 -45.90
C GLY A 10 -49.88 14.44 -44.77
N VAL A 11 -50.37 14.84 -43.61
CA VAL A 11 -49.68 14.91 -42.32
C VAL A 11 -49.72 13.53 -41.65
N ALA A 12 -48.56 12.99 -41.28
CA ALA A 12 -48.44 11.83 -40.41
C ALA A 12 -48.31 12.29 -38.93
N PRO A 13 -48.94 11.60 -37.97
CA PRO A 13 -48.76 11.91 -36.55
C PRO A 13 -47.51 11.23 -35.97
N SER A 14 -46.69 12.06 -35.33
CA SER A 14 -45.52 11.70 -34.52
C SER A 14 -45.91 11.20 -33.12
N GLY A 15 -45.14 10.23 -32.62
CA GLY A 15 -44.58 10.28 -31.27
C GLY A 15 -45.32 9.54 -30.15
N MET A 16 -45.04 8.24 -29.99
CA MET A 16 -45.07 7.57 -28.69
C MET A 16 -43.63 7.19 -28.32
N SER A 17 -43.03 7.95 -27.41
CA SER A 17 -41.75 7.62 -26.78
C SER A 17 -41.97 6.46 -25.81
N ALA A 18 -41.45 5.29 -26.17
CA ALA A 18 -41.26 4.18 -25.24
C ALA A 18 -40.05 4.48 -24.35
N VAL A 19 -40.30 4.66 -23.06
CA VAL A 19 -39.27 4.56 -22.01
C VAL A 19 -38.99 3.07 -21.83
N SER A 20 -37.94 2.58 -22.46
CA SER A 20 -37.40 1.24 -22.20
C SER A 20 -36.47 1.31 -20.99
N THR A 21 -36.95 0.83 -19.85
CA THR A 21 -36.10 0.44 -18.72
C THR A 21 -35.55 -0.96 -18.99
N ASN A 22 -34.46 -1.04 -19.75
CA ASN A 22 -33.67 -2.26 -19.83
C ASN A 22 -32.64 -2.24 -18.69
N ASP A 23 -33.01 -2.81 -17.54
CA ASP A 23 -32.05 -3.32 -16.55
C ASP A 23 -31.44 -4.61 -17.10
N GLU A 24 -30.60 -4.46 -18.11
CA GLU A 24 -29.74 -5.53 -18.61
C GLU A 24 -28.54 -5.59 -17.66
N ALA A 25 -28.55 -6.56 -16.74
CA ALA A 25 -27.42 -6.86 -15.88
C ALA A 25 -26.24 -7.28 -16.77
N CYS A 26 -25.39 -6.31 -17.13
CA CYS A 26 -24.15 -6.57 -17.83
C CYS A 26 -23.25 -7.39 -16.89
N ASP A 27 -23.21 -8.70 -17.12
CA ASP A 27 -22.17 -9.59 -16.62
C ASP A 27 -20.85 -9.11 -17.21
N ASP A 28 -20.13 -8.28 -16.45
CA ASP A 28 -18.94 -7.55 -16.90
C ASP A 28 -17.70 -8.45 -17.00
N GLY A 29 -17.84 -9.78 -16.83
CA GLY A 29 -16.75 -10.75 -17.02
C GLY A 29 -15.52 -10.50 -16.13
N ARG A 30 -15.69 -9.78 -15.02
CA ARG A 30 -14.62 -9.29 -14.15
C ARG A 30 -14.71 -9.93 -12.78
N SER A 31 -13.63 -10.55 -12.33
CA SER A 31 -13.54 -11.11 -10.98
C SER A 31 -13.38 -10.00 -9.94
N VAL A 32 -14.14 -10.10 -8.85
CA VAL A 32 -13.89 -9.37 -7.61
C VAL A 32 -12.48 -9.73 -7.14
N GLY A 33 -11.51 -8.81 -7.28
CA GLY A 33 -10.12 -9.04 -6.87
C GLY A 33 -9.02 -8.64 -7.86
N ASP A 34 -9.32 -8.08 -9.03
CA ASP A 34 -8.28 -7.45 -9.85
C ASP A 34 -7.90 -6.09 -9.25
N ASP A 35 -6.71 -5.97 -8.64
CA ASP A 35 -6.15 -4.73 -8.05
C ASP A 35 -6.16 -3.53 -9.02
N ARG A 36 -6.29 -3.82 -10.31
CA ARG A 36 -6.37 -2.78 -11.32
C ARG A 36 -7.73 -2.09 -11.32
N TRP A 37 -8.81 -2.68 -10.81
CA TRP A 37 -10.17 -2.13 -10.93
C TRP A 37 -10.94 -2.03 -9.61
N PHE A 38 -11.82 -1.03 -9.52
CA PHE A 38 -12.77 -0.93 -8.42
C PHE A 38 -14.03 -1.72 -8.75
N ALA A 39 -14.41 -2.65 -7.87
CA ALA A 39 -15.65 -3.40 -8.01
C ALA A 39 -16.87 -2.47 -7.83
N ASN A 40 -17.98 -2.83 -8.46
CA ASN A 40 -19.25 -2.14 -8.22
C ASN A 40 -19.66 -2.32 -6.74
N GLY A 41 -20.28 -1.30 -6.14
CA GLY A 41 -20.65 -1.29 -4.73
C GLY A 41 -19.57 -0.75 -3.79
N VAL A 42 -18.35 -0.55 -4.28
CA VAL A 42 -17.24 -0.06 -3.47
C VAL A 42 -17.37 1.44 -3.20
N LEU A 43 -17.15 1.84 -1.95
CA LEU A 43 -17.10 3.25 -1.54
C LEU A 43 -15.75 3.87 -1.87
N VAL A 44 -15.81 5.03 -2.51
CA VAL A 44 -14.66 5.81 -2.95
C VAL A 44 -14.81 7.28 -2.56
N GLN A 45 -13.68 7.95 -2.37
CA GLN A 45 -13.61 9.40 -2.26
C GLN A 45 -13.03 9.99 -3.54
N LEU A 46 -13.67 11.04 -4.06
CA LEU A 46 -13.22 11.74 -5.25
C LEU A 46 -12.07 12.68 -4.87
N CYS A 47 -10.99 12.67 -5.65
CA CYS A 47 -9.83 13.53 -5.42
C CYS A 47 -9.18 13.99 -6.74
N GLY A 48 -8.46 15.11 -6.68
CA GLY A 48 -7.65 15.61 -7.81
C GLY A 48 -8.43 15.98 -9.09
N LEU A 49 -9.76 16.13 -9.04
CA LEU A 49 -10.57 16.58 -10.16
C LEU A 49 -10.24 18.02 -10.50
N ARG A 50 -9.89 18.27 -11.78
CA ARG A 50 -9.53 19.61 -12.28
C ARG A 50 -10.73 20.34 -12.87
N ASP A 51 -11.61 19.62 -13.56
CA ASP A 51 -12.78 20.21 -14.24
C ASP A 51 -13.89 20.55 -13.23
N GLU A 52 -14.04 19.75 -12.17
CA GLU A 52 -14.99 20.00 -11.08
C GLU A 52 -14.32 19.91 -9.69
N PRO A 53 -13.47 20.88 -9.30
CA PRO A 53 -12.75 20.82 -8.03
C PRO A 53 -13.64 20.76 -6.79
N ARG A 54 -14.87 21.28 -6.89
CA ARG A 54 -15.89 21.26 -5.83
C ARG A 54 -16.32 19.86 -5.41
N LEU A 55 -16.09 18.84 -6.25
CA LEU A 55 -16.42 17.45 -5.95
C LEU A 55 -15.27 16.74 -5.22
N ASN A 56 -14.08 17.34 -5.16
CA ASN A 56 -12.97 16.76 -4.40
C ASN A 56 -13.31 16.69 -2.91
N GLY A 57 -13.07 15.54 -2.29
CA GLY A 57 -13.45 15.23 -0.93
C GLY A 57 -14.83 14.58 -0.80
N SER A 58 -15.68 14.62 -1.84
CA SER A 58 -16.99 13.97 -1.82
C SER A 58 -16.85 12.44 -1.86
N THR A 59 -17.77 11.75 -1.20
CA THR A 59 -17.86 10.28 -1.19
C THR A 59 -18.90 9.79 -2.18
N GLY A 60 -18.66 8.61 -2.75
CA GLY A 60 -19.58 7.97 -3.67
C GLY A 60 -19.36 6.46 -3.76
N GLU A 61 -20.27 5.81 -4.47
CA GLU A 61 -20.25 4.37 -4.71
C GLU A 61 -19.98 4.13 -6.20
N VAL A 62 -19.07 3.20 -6.51
CA VAL A 62 -18.81 2.79 -7.89
C VAL A 62 -20.01 1.99 -8.38
N VAL A 63 -20.68 2.47 -9.44
CA VAL A 63 -21.86 1.80 -10.02
C VAL A 63 -21.55 1.12 -11.36
N GLY A 64 -20.37 1.35 -11.93
CA GLY A 64 -19.96 0.74 -13.19
C GLY A 64 -18.67 1.32 -13.74
N PHE A 65 -18.18 0.72 -14.81
CA PHE A 65 -17.04 1.21 -15.57
C PHE A 65 -17.42 1.35 -17.05
N ASP A 66 -17.34 2.57 -17.58
CA ASP A 66 -17.56 2.86 -18.98
C ASP A 66 -16.24 2.72 -19.75
N ARG A 67 -16.10 1.61 -20.49
CA ARG A 67 -14.91 1.30 -21.30
C ARG A 67 -14.85 2.13 -22.59
N ALA A 68 -16.00 2.63 -23.05
CA ALA A 68 -16.08 3.38 -24.31
C ALA A 68 -15.63 4.83 -24.14
N ALA A 69 -15.64 5.38 -22.91
CA ALA A 69 -15.20 6.73 -22.62
C ALA A 69 -13.67 6.89 -22.83
N PRO A 70 -13.23 7.63 -23.87
CA PRO A 70 -11.80 7.87 -24.07
C PRO A 70 -11.25 8.88 -23.05
N PRO A 71 -9.93 8.87 -22.78
CA PRO A 71 -8.90 8.05 -23.41
C PRO A 71 -8.68 6.65 -22.80
N ASN A 72 -9.11 6.38 -21.55
CA ASN A 72 -8.74 5.17 -20.81
C ASN A 72 -9.91 4.49 -20.07
N GLY A 73 -11.16 4.80 -20.44
CA GLY A 73 -12.35 4.44 -19.68
C GLY A 73 -12.52 5.28 -18.41
N CYS A 74 -13.75 5.39 -17.94
CA CYS A 74 -14.12 6.15 -16.76
C CYS A 74 -15.00 5.31 -15.84
N TYR A 75 -14.78 5.43 -14.53
CA TYR A 75 -15.70 4.89 -13.54
C TYR A 75 -16.94 5.76 -13.45
N ARG A 76 -18.10 5.14 -13.36
CA ARG A 76 -19.36 5.79 -13.02
C ARG A 76 -19.49 5.72 -11.51
N VAL A 77 -19.45 6.86 -10.84
CA VAL A 77 -19.52 6.97 -9.39
C VAL A 77 -20.78 7.73 -9.00
N ARG A 78 -21.66 7.09 -8.22
CA ARG A 78 -22.86 7.71 -7.65
C ARG A 78 -22.48 8.43 -6.37
N LEU A 79 -22.58 9.75 -6.36
CA LEU A 79 -22.27 10.58 -5.20
C LEU A 79 -23.30 10.37 -4.09
N GLN A 80 -22.85 10.17 -2.84
CA GLN A 80 -23.76 9.93 -1.71
C GLN A 80 -24.61 11.17 -1.38
N ALA A 81 -24.03 12.36 -1.46
CA ALA A 81 -24.72 13.60 -1.08
C ALA A 81 -25.86 14.00 -2.03
N THR A 82 -25.73 13.68 -3.33
CA THR A 82 -26.66 14.16 -4.36
C THR A 82 -27.37 13.04 -5.11
N GLY A 83 -26.89 11.80 -5.04
CA GLY A 83 -27.38 10.68 -5.86
C GLY A 83 -26.97 10.76 -7.33
N ASN A 84 -26.31 11.84 -7.76
CA ASN A 84 -25.88 12.02 -9.15
C ASN A 84 -24.73 11.08 -9.50
N VAL A 85 -24.76 10.54 -10.73
CA VAL A 85 -23.69 9.71 -11.26
C VAL A 85 -22.73 10.57 -12.07
N CYS A 86 -21.47 10.61 -11.66
CA CYS A 86 -20.39 11.30 -12.36
C CYS A 86 -19.43 10.29 -12.99
N GLN A 87 -18.74 10.70 -14.06
CA GLN A 87 -17.70 9.90 -14.69
C GLN A 87 -16.32 10.38 -14.23
N VAL A 88 -15.54 9.49 -13.64
CA VAL A 88 -14.27 9.83 -12.99
C VAL A 88 -13.20 8.81 -13.37
N GLN A 89 -11.98 9.27 -13.65
CA GLN A 89 -10.86 8.38 -13.96
C GLN A 89 -10.33 7.68 -12.69
N LYS A 90 -9.72 6.50 -12.83
CA LYS A 90 -9.20 5.72 -11.68
C LYS A 90 -8.30 6.56 -10.74
N ARG A 91 -7.41 7.37 -11.32
CA ARG A 91 -6.45 8.21 -10.59
C ARG A 91 -7.09 9.30 -9.71
N ASN A 92 -8.38 9.55 -9.91
CA ASN A 92 -9.17 10.54 -9.20
C ASN A 92 -10.08 9.90 -8.14
N LEU A 93 -9.84 8.63 -7.80
CA LEU A 93 -10.59 7.87 -6.82
C LEU A 93 -9.63 7.33 -5.76
N LEU A 94 -9.98 7.51 -4.49
CA LEU A 94 -9.35 6.86 -3.35
C LEU A 94 -10.32 5.84 -2.78
N LEU A 95 -9.87 4.61 -2.63
CA LEU A 95 -10.63 3.55 -1.98
C LEU A 95 -10.82 3.92 -0.51
N LEU A 96 -12.07 4.00 -0.05
CA LEU A 96 -12.32 4.14 1.37
C LEU A 96 -12.31 2.74 2.00
N PRO A 97 -11.48 2.48 3.03
CA PRO A 97 -11.55 1.22 3.75
C PRO A 97 -12.96 1.07 4.28
N ASN A 98 -13.60 -0.04 3.95
CA ASN A 98 -15.02 -0.27 4.16
C ASN A 98 -15.27 -0.55 5.66
N LEU A 99 -15.11 0.48 6.50
CA LEU A 99 -15.33 0.41 7.94
C LEU A 99 -16.82 0.30 8.31
N PHE A 100 -17.71 0.43 7.31
CA PHE A 100 -19.17 0.47 7.51
C PHE A 100 -19.96 -0.30 6.44
N ALA A 101 -19.47 -1.44 5.96
CA ALA A 101 -20.30 -2.35 5.17
C ALA A 101 -21.40 -3.00 6.04
N THR A 102 -22.31 -2.18 6.58
CA THR A 102 -23.56 -2.64 7.15
C THR A 102 -24.51 -2.92 5.99
N GLN A 103 -24.90 -4.19 5.88
CA GLN A 103 -25.82 -4.75 4.91
C GLN A 103 -26.95 -3.80 4.50
N VAL A 104 -27.01 -3.43 3.22
CA VAL A 104 -28.29 -3.08 2.59
C VAL A 104 -28.97 -4.40 2.26
N GLY A 105 -29.75 -4.89 3.22
CA GLY A 105 -30.68 -6.00 3.00
C GLY A 105 -31.67 -5.62 1.89
N SER A 106 -31.82 -6.51 0.91
CA SER A 106 -32.90 -6.53 -0.06
C SER A 106 -34.25 -6.50 0.67
N ILE A 107 -34.95 -5.37 0.65
CA ILE A 107 -36.30 -5.25 1.22
C ILE A 107 -37.30 -5.67 0.15
N GLY A 108 -37.87 -6.87 0.36
CA GLY A 108 -39.05 -7.34 -0.33
C GLY A 108 -40.26 -6.45 -0.06
N ALA A 109 -41.10 -6.34 -1.09
CA ALA A 109 -42.35 -5.59 -1.10
C ALA A 109 -43.30 -5.98 0.04
N ALA A 110 -43.80 -5.00 0.78
CA ALA A 110 -45.07 -5.08 1.50
C ALA A 110 -45.70 -3.70 1.67
N SER A 111 -47.01 -3.67 1.49
CA SER A 111 -47.88 -2.52 1.32
C SER A 111 -48.00 -1.58 2.52
N SER A 112 -48.36 -0.35 2.16
CA SER A 112 -48.81 0.79 2.96
C SER A 112 -49.82 0.49 4.07
N THR A 113 -49.68 1.19 5.21
CA THR A 113 -50.74 2.05 5.79
C THR A 113 -50.11 3.07 6.75
N GLY A 114 -50.52 4.34 6.63
CA GLY A 114 -49.82 5.49 7.21
C GLY A 114 -50.30 5.98 8.57
N THR A 115 -49.49 6.87 9.17
CA THR A 115 -49.85 7.90 10.18
C THR A 115 -48.65 8.87 10.38
N PRO A 116 -48.74 10.00 11.10
CA PRO A 116 -48.44 11.30 10.53
C PRO A 116 -47.12 11.94 11.01
N VAL A 117 -46.65 12.81 10.12
CA VAL A 117 -45.62 13.87 10.20
C VAL A 117 -45.25 14.34 11.61
N ALA A 118 -44.02 14.01 12.02
CA ALA A 118 -43.27 14.73 13.04
C ALA A 118 -42.12 15.52 12.38
N ALA A 119 -41.86 16.72 12.89
CA ALA A 119 -40.94 17.70 12.33
C ALA A 119 -39.47 17.21 12.24
N PRO A 120 -38.70 17.62 11.22
CA PRO A 120 -37.33 17.17 11.02
C PRO A 120 -36.37 17.77 12.07
N PRO A 121 -35.48 16.97 12.68
CA PRO A 121 -34.39 17.48 13.49
C PRO A 121 -33.36 18.21 12.63
N THR A 122 -32.84 19.31 13.16
CA THR A 122 -31.80 20.14 12.57
C THR A 122 -30.56 19.30 12.24
N PRO A 123 -30.00 19.37 11.02
CA PRO A 123 -28.79 18.63 10.67
C PRO A 123 -27.59 19.17 11.46
N GLN A 124 -27.12 18.39 12.42
CA GLN A 124 -25.80 18.57 13.01
C GLN A 124 -24.77 18.15 11.97
N MET A 125 -23.90 19.08 11.58
CA MET A 125 -22.79 18.76 10.70
C MET A 125 -21.85 17.79 11.43
N PRO A 126 -21.53 16.62 10.84
CA PRO A 126 -20.55 15.72 11.43
C PRO A 126 -19.19 16.41 11.40
N ILE A 127 -18.60 16.60 12.58
CA ILE A 127 -17.20 16.96 12.75
C ILE A 127 -16.40 15.82 12.12
N ALA A 128 -15.79 16.09 10.97
CA ALA A 128 -14.90 15.15 10.31
C ALA A 128 -13.64 15.01 11.18
N LEU A 129 -13.60 13.96 12.01
CA LEU A 129 -12.38 13.47 12.64
C LEU A 129 -11.48 12.94 11.54
N VAL A 130 -10.57 13.79 11.07
CA VAL A 130 -9.46 13.38 10.20
C VAL A 130 -8.60 12.41 11.02
N PRO A 131 -8.27 11.21 10.50
CA PRO A 131 -7.34 10.30 11.16
C PRO A 131 -6.01 11.03 11.41
N VAL A 132 -5.69 11.23 12.68
CA VAL A 132 -4.51 11.99 13.15
C VAL A 132 -3.19 11.44 12.59
N GLY A 133 -3.16 10.18 12.16
CA GLY A 133 -1.95 9.49 11.69
C GLY A 133 -1.44 9.84 10.29
N GLN A 134 -2.02 10.79 9.55
CA GLN A 134 -1.56 11.11 8.18
C GLN A 134 -1.28 12.59 7.89
N GLN A 135 -1.37 13.47 8.89
CA GLN A 135 -1.06 14.87 8.66
C GLN A 135 0.48 15.04 8.62
N PRO A 136 1.07 15.49 7.49
CA PRO A 136 2.51 15.72 7.43
C PRO A 136 2.86 16.80 8.44
N THR A 137 3.58 16.41 9.49
CA THR A 137 4.11 17.33 10.50
C THR A 137 5.00 18.36 9.81
N PRO A 138 4.93 19.64 10.20
CA PRO A 138 5.86 20.64 9.70
C PRO A 138 7.30 20.14 9.94
N PRO A 139 8.21 20.24 8.96
CA PRO A 139 9.47 19.50 8.90
C PRO A 139 10.48 19.77 10.04
N ASN A 140 10.15 20.60 11.03
CA ASN A 140 11.05 21.03 12.11
C ASN A 140 10.46 20.91 13.53
N GLU A 141 9.24 20.40 13.70
CA GLU A 141 8.69 20.21 15.04
C GLU A 141 9.18 18.87 15.61
N PRO A 142 9.78 18.84 16.82
CA PRO A 142 10.23 17.59 17.40
C PRO A 142 9.04 16.63 17.59
N PRO A 143 9.23 15.32 17.40
CA PRO A 143 8.17 14.35 17.60
C PRO A 143 7.69 14.43 19.06
N THR A 144 6.38 14.51 19.25
CA THR A 144 5.77 14.48 20.58
C THR A 144 5.54 13.03 21.01
N LYS A 145 5.40 12.80 22.31
CA LYS A 145 5.06 11.50 22.88
C LYS A 145 3.76 10.95 22.28
N GLU A 146 2.77 11.82 22.07
CA GLU A 146 1.50 11.45 21.45
C GLU A 146 1.67 10.91 20.02
N HIS A 147 2.63 11.43 19.24
CA HIS A 147 2.92 10.91 17.91
C HIS A 147 3.54 9.51 17.96
N VAL A 148 4.46 9.27 18.90
CA VAL A 148 5.07 7.93 19.10
C VAL A 148 4.01 6.92 19.51
N MET A 149 3.15 7.28 20.48
CA MET A 149 2.03 6.43 20.93
C MET A 149 1.01 6.16 19.81
N ALA A 150 0.64 7.17 19.03
CA ALA A 150 -0.27 6.96 17.89
C ALA A 150 0.34 6.06 16.81
N CYS A 151 1.66 6.15 16.59
CA CYS A 151 2.36 5.26 15.66
C CYS A 151 2.43 3.83 16.19
N ARG A 152 2.71 3.67 17.49
CA ARG A 152 2.66 2.39 18.21
C ARG A 152 1.29 1.72 18.06
N ASP A 153 0.21 2.41 18.35
CA ASP A 153 -1.16 1.88 18.23
C ASP A 153 -1.47 1.40 16.80
N ASN A 154 -0.96 2.10 15.79
CA ASN A 154 -1.09 1.70 14.39
C ASN A 154 -0.32 0.40 14.09
N VAL A 155 0.90 0.24 14.62
CA VAL A 155 1.65 -1.02 14.52
C VAL A 155 0.89 -2.16 15.19
N GLU A 156 0.39 -1.96 16.41
CA GLU A 156 -0.40 -2.97 17.14
C GLU A 156 -1.66 -3.37 16.37
N GLN A 157 -2.37 -2.39 15.79
CA GLN A 157 -3.54 -2.64 14.95
C GLN A 157 -3.17 -3.47 13.70
N ASN A 158 -2.10 -3.12 12.99
CA ASN A 158 -1.67 -3.86 11.80
C ASN A 158 -1.17 -5.27 12.15
N MET A 159 -0.49 -5.45 13.29
CA MET A 159 -0.10 -6.76 13.81
C MET A 159 -1.33 -7.63 14.08
N ALA A 160 -2.33 -7.10 14.80
CA ALA A 160 -3.56 -7.82 15.09
C ALA A 160 -4.33 -8.22 13.83
N MET A 161 -4.38 -7.34 12.81
CA MET A 161 -4.99 -7.66 11.53
C MET A 161 -4.24 -8.77 10.79
N LEU A 162 -2.90 -8.70 10.72
CA LEU A 162 -2.10 -9.73 10.05
C LEU A 162 -2.19 -11.08 10.78
N GLN A 163 -2.13 -11.08 12.11
CA GLN A 163 -2.32 -12.29 12.93
C GLN A 163 -3.69 -12.93 12.68
N GLY A 164 -4.76 -12.13 12.66
CA GLY A 164 -6.10 -12.62 12.34
C GLY A 164 -6.18 -13.27 10.96
N LEU A 165 -5.55 -12.68 9.94
CA LEU A 165 -5.46 -13.30 8.61
C LEU A 165 -4.62 -14.58 8.64
N CYS A 166 -3.52 -14.60 9.38
CA CYS A 166 -2.71 -15.80 9.54
C CYS A 166 -3.51 -16.95 10.17
N ASP A 167 -4.31 -16.67 11.18
CA ASP A 167 -5.16 -17.65 11.87
C ASP A 167 -6.27 -18.18 10.95
N LEU A 168 -6.96 -17.29 10.24
CA LEU A 168 -7.99 -17.68 9.25
C LEU A 168 -7.39 -18.60 8.18
N ARG A 169 -6.21 -18.28 7.63
CA ARG A 169 -5.55 -19.13 6.64
C ARG A 169 -5.09 -20.47 7.24
N GLN A 170 -4.59 -20.49 8.47
CA GLN A 170 -4.25 -21.74 9.17
C GLN A 170 -5.47 -22.64 9.41
N SER A 171 -6.66 -22.04 9.57
CA SER A 171 -7.92 -22.78 9.70
C SER A 171 -8.40 -23.40 8.38
N GLY A 172 -7.74 -23.10 7.25
CA GLY A 172 -8.09 -23.58 5.92
C GLY A 172 -8.95 -22.62 5.10
N GLU A 173 -9.20 -21.40 5.61
CA GLU A 173 -9.90 -20.37 4.84
C GLU A 173 -9.02 -19.83 3.71
N GLU A 174 -9.60 -19.72 2.51
CA GLU A 174 -8.89 -19.22 1.34
C GLU A 174 -8.80 -17.69 1.40
N ILE A 175 -7.66 -17.18 1.87
CA ILE A 175 -7.36 -15.74 1.88
C ILE A 175 -6.58 -15.38 0.63
N SER A 176 -7.08 -14.36 -0.08
CA SER A 176 -6.41 -13.80 -1.24
C SER A 176 -4.96 -13.40 -0.93
N ARG A 177 -4.08 -13.73 -1.86
CA ARG A 177 -2.66 -13.41 -1.81
C ARG A 177 -2.42 -11.91 -1.61
N ASP A 178 -3.15 -11.09 -2.35
CA ASP A 178 -2.95 -9.63 -2.37
C ASP A 178 -3.36 -9.00 -1.04
N ILE A 179 -4.30 -9.61 -0.33
CA ILE A 179 -4.69 -9.20 1.03
C ILE A 179 -3.57 -9.52 2.01
N MET A 180 -2.97 -10.72 1.95
CA MET A 180 -1.88 -11.12 2.84
C MET A 180 -0.64 -10.24 2.64
N THR A 181 -0.17 -10.12 1.40
CA THR A 181 1.02 -9.33 1.06
C THR A 181 0.79 -7.84 1.30
N GLY A 182 -0.42 -7.35 1.00
CA GLY A 182 -0.82 -5.97 1.27
C GLY A 182 -0.82 -5.64 2.77
N MET A 183 -1.32 -6.55 3.61
CA MET A 183 -1.32 -6.36 5.06
C MET A 183 0.08 -6.48 5.67
N TYR A 184 0.90 -7.44 5.21
CA TYR A 184 2.29 -7.54 5.64
C TYR A 184 3.08 -6.27 5.29
N SER A 185 2.95 -5.80 4.05
CA SER A 185 3.60 -4.56 3.59
C SER A 185 3.17 -3.35 4.43
N ARG A 186 1.88 -3.22 4.77
CA ARG A 186 1.38 -2.17 5.67
C ARG A 186 1.99 -2.26 7.07
N LEU A 187 2.07 -3.46 7.63
CA LEU A 187 2.69 -3.69 8.94
C LEU A 187 4.16 -3.25 8.93
N THR A 188 4.97 -3.70 7.97
CA THR A 188 6.38 -3.30 7.85
C THR A 188 6.53 -1.79 7.71
N THR A 189 5.75 -1.13 6.84
CA THR A 189 5.79 0.33 6.71
C THR A 189 5.46 1.04 8.04
N SER A 190 4.44 0.57 8.77
CA SER A 190 4.07 1.18 10.05
C SER A 190 5.15 0.99 11.12
N TYR A 191 5.81 -0.17 11.13
CA TYR A 191 6.87 -0.48 12.07
C TYR A 191 8.15 0.33 11.77
N ASP A 192 8.52 0.49 10.51
CA ASP A 192 9.63 1.36 10.10
C ASP A 192 9.38 2.83 10.49
N ALA A 193 8.14 3.31 10.29
CA ALA A 193 7.74 4.65 10.70
C ALA A 193 7.81 4.83 12.23
N PHE A 194 7.37 3.82 12.98
CA PHE A 194 7.46 3.82 14.44
C PHE A 194 8.92 3.87 14.91
N ASN A 195 9.79 3.03 14.36
CA ASN A 195 11.22 3.02 14.72
C ASN A 195 11.91 4.34 14.38
N ALA A 196 11.62 4.93 13.22
CA ALA A 196 12.19 6.22 12.84
C ALA A 196 11.74 7.35 13.79
N LEU A 197 10.44 7.38 14.16
CA LEU A 197 9.91 8.34 15.12
C LEU A 197 10.49 8.14 16.52
N LEU A 198 10.59 6.89 16.97
CA LEU A 198 11.17 6.54 18.27
C LEU A 198 12.66 6.94 18.33
N GLU A 199 13.44 6.67 17.28
CA GLU A 199 14.84 7.09 17.20
C GLU A 199 14.97 8.62 17.27
N GLN A 200 14.08 9.36 16.60
CA GLN A 200 14.07 10.82 16.66
C GLN A 200 13.63 11.35 18.04
N PHE A 201 12.65 10.70 18.67
CA PHE A 201 12.17 11.02 20.01
C PHE A 201 13.25 10.79 21.07
N THR A 202 13.87 9.61 21.08
CA THR A 202 14.97 9.25 22.01
C THR A 202 16.22 10.11 21.84
N LYS A 203 16.45 10.69 20.66
CA LYS A 203 17.52 11.70 20.46
C LYS A 203 17.22 13.06 21.08
N THR A 204 15.94 13.40 21.27
CA THR A 204 15.51 14.73 21.70
C THR A 204 15.02 14.77 23.15
N CYS A 205 14.52 13.65 23.66
CA CYS A 205 14.03 13.47 25.01
C CYS A 205 14.93 12.49 25.78
N ASP A 206 15.07 12.67 27.10
CA ASP A 206 15.82 11.71 27.91
C ASP A 206 15.17 10.31 27.82
N PRO A 207 15.98 9.24 27.74
CA PRO A 207 15.47 7.87 27.62
C PRO A 207 14.69 7.50 28.88
N ASP A 208 13.36 7.46 28.75
CA ASP A 208 12.42 7.09 29.80
C ASP A 208 11.84 5.67 29.56
N GLU A 209 10.81 5.30 30.32
CA GLU A 209 10.02 4.05 30.23
C GLU A 209 9.68 3.59 28.79
N GLU A 210 9.62 4.50 27.83
CA GLU A 210 9.30 4.27 26.41
C GLU A 210 10.31 3.37 25.68
N VAL A 211 11.59 3.42 26.05
CA VAL A 211 12.62 2.54 25.44
C VAL A 211 12.35 1.08 25.81
N PHE A 212 11.82 0.85 27.01
CA PHE A 212 11.46 -0.50 27.46
C PHE A 212 10.24 -1.04 26.71
N GLU A 213 9.24 -0.20 26.46
CA GLU A 213 8.06 -0.58 25.67
C GLU A 213 8.40 -0.87 24.21
N ALA A 214 9.37 -0.14 23.63
CA ALA A 214 9.83 -0.38 22.27
C ALA A 214 10.47 -1.76 22.07
N ALA A 215 11.24 -2.24 23.05
CA ALA A 215 11.82 -3.58 23.01
C ALA A 215 10.72 -4.66 22.99
N ALA A 216 9.66 -4.49 23.78
CA ALA A 216 8.51 -5.39 23.78
C ALA A 216 7.77 -5.38 22.43
N MET A 217 7.66 -4.20 21.79
CA MET A 217 7.07 -4.09 20.46
C MET A 217 7.91 -4.76 19.37
N ALA A 218 9.23 -4.65 19.43
CA ALA A 218 10.13 -5.33 18.50
C ALA A 218 9.99 -6.86 18.58
N ASP A 219 9.90 -7.41 19.80
CA ASP A 219 9.65 -8.84 20.02
C ASP A 219 8.27 -9.28 19.51
N ALA A 220 7.24 -8.45 19.71
CA ALA A 220 5.88 -8.73 19.22
C ALA A 220 5.82 -8.73 17.69
N PHE A 221 6.46 -7.75 17.05
CA PHE A 221 6.59 -7.66 15.60
C PHE A 221 7.28 -8.90 15.03
N LYS A 222 8.43 -9.29 15.60
CA LYS A 222 9.18 -10.47 15.16
C LYS A 222 8.36 -11.76 15.26
N LYS A 223 7.59 -11.95 16.34
CA LYS A 223 6.69 -13.10 16.48
C LYS A 223 5.59 -13.11 15.42
N CYS A 224 5.02 -11.94 15.12
CA CYS A 224 4.02 -11.79 14.06
C CYS A 224 4.61 -12.14 12.69
N GLU A 225 5.82 -11.68 12.40
CA GLU A 225 6.55 -11.95 11.17
C GLU A 225 6.89 -13.45 11.03
N GLU A 226 7.40 -14.09 12.09
CA GLU A 226 7.68 -15.53 12.11
C GLU A 226 6.42 -16.36 11.81
N HIS A 227 5.27 -15.96 12.36
CA HIS A 227 3.99 -16.61 12.11
C HIS A 227 3.55 -16.47 10.64
N TYR A 228 3.65 -15.27 10.08
CA TYR A 228 3.40 -15.03 8.66
C TYR A 228 4.34 -15.85 7.77
N PHE A 229 5.64 -15.86 8.06
CA PHE A 229 6.64 -16.59 7.29
C PHE A 229 6.43 -18.11 7.30
N ARG A 230 5.83 -18.65 8.37
CA ARG A 230 5.52 -20.07 8.46
C ARG A 230 4.42 -20.51 7.48
N ILE A 231 3.50 -19.60 7.12
CA ILE A 231 2.30 -19.94 6.34
C ILE A 231 2.29 -19.35 4.93
N ARG A 232 3.18 -18.41 4.63
CA ARG A 232 3.22 -17.74 3.33
C ARG A 232 3.68 -18.68 2.22
N SER A 233 3.18 -18.44 1.00
CA SER A 233 3.63 -19.14 -0.19
C SER A 233 4.91 -18.53 -0.79
N TRP A 234 5.62 -19.28 -1.62
CA TRP A 234 6.76 -18.75 -2.38
C TRP A 234 6.42 -17.56 -3.28
N SER A 235 5.21 -17.54 -3.85
CA SER A 235 4.75 -16.41 -4.67
C SER A 235 4.50 -15.15 -3.85
N GLU A 236 4.10 -15.29 -2.58
CA GLU A 236 3.99 -14.16 -1.64
C GLU A 236 5.36 -13.62 -1.28
N VAL A 237 6.37 -14.48 -1.05
CA VAL A 237 7.75 -14.03 -0.82
C VAL A 237 8.22 -13.09 -1.93
N LEU A 238 8.04 -13.47 -3.19
CA LEU A 238 8.46 -12.64 -4.32
C LEU A 238 7.71 -11.29 -4.38
N LEU A 239 6.41 -11.29 -4.08
CA LEU A 239 5.60 -10.07 -4.06
C LEU A 239 5.98 -9.15 -2.89
N ASP A 240 6.23 -9.72 -1.72
CA ASP A 240 6.69 -8.98 -0.53
C ASP A 240 8.01 -8.28 -0.82
N GLU A 241 8.99 -8.99 -1.37
CA GLU A 241 10.30 -8.41 -1.73
C GLU A 241 10.17 -7.26 -2.75
N VAL A 242 9.33 -7.44 -3.78
CA VAL A 242 9.07 -6.39 -4.77
C VAL A 242 8.38 -5.19 -4.14
N ASN A 243 7.38 -5.41 -3.27
CA ASN A 243 6.65 -4.36 -2.59
C ASN A 243 7.55 -3.58 -1.62
N LEU A 244 8.35 -4.27 -0.82
CA LEU A 244 9.32 -3.68 0.11
C LEU A 244 10.37 -2.86 -0.65
N THR A 245 10.97 -3.43 -1.71
CA THR A 245 11.94 -2.72 -2.56
C THR A 245 11.33 -1.44 -3.16
N HIS A 246 10.11 -1.56 -3.69
CA HIS A 246 9.40 -0.42 -4.26
C HIS A 246 9.11 0.68 -3.21
N GLN A 247 8.75 0.30 -1.98
CA GLN A 247 8.55 1.23 -0.89
C GLN A 247 9.83 1.93 -0.44
N ILE A 248 10.95 1.19 -0.34
CA ILE A 248 12.26 1.76 -0.03
C ILE A 248 12.66 2.79 -1.08
N PHE A 249 12.48 2.47 -2.37
CA PHE A 249 12.74 3.44 -3.44
C PHE A 249 11.82 4.65 -3.42
N LYS A 250 10.56 4.47 -3.03
CA LYS A 250 9.60 5.58 -2.93
C LYS A 250 9.91 6.52 -1.76
N SER A 251 10.32 5.98 -0.61
CA SER A 251 10.56 6.75 0.61
C SER A 251 11.91 7.47 0.60
N LYS A 252 12.98 6.78 0.19
CA LYS A 252 14.35 7.30 0.22
C LYS A 252 14.86 7.84 -1.12
N GLY A 253 14.13 7.55 -2.20
CA GLY A 253 14.65 7.68 -3.56
C GLY A 253 15.68 6.57 -3.87
N VAL A 254 15.86 6.26 -5.16
CA VAL A 254 16.79 5.21 -5.60
C VAL A 254 18.21 5.47 -5.07
N LEU A 255 18.68 6.72 -5.17
CA LEU A 255 20.02 7.09 -4.75
C LEU A 255 20.20 7.06 -3.22
N GLY A 256 19.15 7.37 -2.45
CA GLY A 256 19.18 7.32 -0.99
C GLY A 256 19.22 5.89 -0.47
N ALA A 257 18.45 5.00 -1.07
CA ALA A 257 18.45 3.57 -0.73
C ALA A 257 19.85 2.95 -0.89
N PHE A 258 20.50 3.16 -2.04
CA PHE A 258 21.86 2.66 -2.27
C PHE A 258 22.90 3.27 -1.33
N LYS A 259 22.74 4.53 -0.95
CA LYS A 259 23.68 5.21 -0.07
C LYS A 259 23.61 4.66 1.36
N ASP A 260 22.41 4.43 1.87
CA ASP A 260 22.21 3.89 3.22
C ASP A 260 22.70 2.43 3.32
N GLU A 261 22.42 1.62 2.29
CA GLU A 261 22.90 0.24 2.23
C GLU A 261 24.44 0.18 2.11
N ALA A 262 25.03 1.06 1.31
CA ALA A 262 26.49 1.18 1.25
C ALA A 262 27.10 1.66 2.57
N ALA A 263 26.43 2.57 3.30
CA ALA A 263 26.89 3.05 4.60
C ALA A 263 26.85 1.94 5.65
N ALA A 264 25.78 1.15 5.72
CA ALA A 264 25.66 0.01 6.63
C ALA A 264 26.74 -1.05 6.37
N VAL A 265 27.00 -1.38 5.09
CA VAL A 265 28.08 -2.33 4.73
C VAL A 265 29.46 -1.79 5.14
N VAL A 266 29.70 -0.49 5.03
CA VAL A 266 30.97 0.12 5.45
C VAL A 266 31.12 0.09 6.97
N GLU A 267 30.05 0.31 7.72
CA GLU A 267 30.03 0.23 9.19
C GLU A 267 30.32 -1.21 9.66
N ASP A 268 29.65 -2.21 9.08
CA ASP A 268 29.89 -3.65 9.36
C ASP A 268 31.35 -4.06 9.07
N ILE A 269 31.93 -3.55 7.97
CA ILE A 269 33.34 -3.79 7.62
C ILE A 269 34.26 -3.15 8.66
N SER A 270 33.91 -1.95 9.15
CA SER A 270 34.72 -1.24 10.15
C SER A 270 34.70 -1.95 11.52
N ASP A 271 33.55 -2.49 11.92
CA ASP A 271 33.39 -3.28 13.14
C ASP A 271 34.15 -4.60 13.05
N PHE A 272 34.05 -5.27 11.89
CA PHE A 272 34.84 -6.48 11.63
C PHE A 272 36.35 -6.21 11.67
N ALA A 273 36.81 -5.10 11.08
CA ALA A 273 38.22 -4.70 11.11
C ALA A 273 38.69 -4.40 12.55
N THR A 274 37.85 -3.72 13.34
CA THR A 274 38.15 -3.41 14.75
C THR A 274 38.20 -4.69 15.60
N GLN A 275 37.29 -5.62 15.36
CA GLN A 275 37.26 -6.92 16.03
C GLN A 275 38.46 -7.81 15.63
N ALA A 276 38.91 -7.74 14.36
CA ALA A 276 40.07 -8.48 13.89
C ALA A 276 41.40 -7.92 14.43
N ILE A 277 41.45 -6.63 14.80
CA ILE A 277 42.66 -5.99 15.36
C ILE A 277 42.71 -6.15 16.90
N GLY A 278 41.56 -6.36 17.56
CA GLY A 278 41.46 -6.45 19.02
C GLY A 278 41.34 -7.87 19.56
N THR A 279 42.43 -8.64 19.61
CA THR A 279 42.64 -9.69 20.64
C THR A 279 44.06 -10.27 20.72
N GLU A 280 45.09 -9.63 20.16
CA GLU A 280 46.47 -9.89 20.61
C GLU A 280 46.89 -8.78 21.57
N GLU A 281 46.97 -9.14 22.86
CA GLU A 281 47.61 -8.35 23.88
C GLU A 281 49.09 -8.17 23.49
N VAL A 282 49.38 -7.10 22.75
CA VAL A 282 50.74 -6.73 22.37
C VAL A 282 51.49 -6.36 23.63
N VAL A 283 52.18 -7.34 24.21
CA VAL A 283 53.17 -7.14 25.27
C VAL A 283 54.21 -6.14 24.74
N PRO A 284 54.42 -4.99 25.39
CA PRO A 284 55.34 -3.96 24.90
C PRO A 284 56.78 -4.43 25.08
N GLY A 285 57.34 -5.04 24.04
CA GLY A 285 58.78 -5.27 23.88
C GLY A 285 59.46 -4.05 23.26
N PRO A 286 60.59 -3.55 23.80
CA PRO A 286 61.28 -2.38 23.26
C PRO A 286 62.22 -2.82 22.13
N GLU A 287 61.71 -2.82 20.89
CA GLU A 287 62.41 -2.61 19.61
C GLU A 287 61.58 -3.27 18.50
N VAL A 288 60.55 -2.56 18.02
CA VAL A 288 59.89 -2.91 16.77
C VAL A 288 60.32 -1.91 15.71
N VAL A 289 61.19 -2.41 14.83
CA VAL A 289 61.60 -1.78 13.58
C VAL A 289 60.35 -1.45 12.77
N LEU A 290 60.22 -0.17 12.38
CA LEU A 290 59.22 0.34 11.44
C LEU A 290 59.37 -0.34 10.06
N GLY A 291 58.80 -1.53 9.93
CA GLY A 291 58.52 -2.18 8.66
C GLY A 291 57.25 -1.59 8.02
N PRO A 292 57.14 -1.64 6.68
CA PRO A 292 56.16 -0.87 5.94
C PRO A 292 54.74 -1.34 6.23
N ALA A 293 53.87 -0.42 6.66
CA ALA A 293 52.44 -0.59 6.93
C ALA A 293 51.59 -1.13 5.74
N TRP A 294 52.23 -1.51 4.63
CA TRP A 294 51.61 -2.06 3.43
C TRP A 294 51.08 -3.49 3.60
N GLY A 295 51.63 -4.30 4.52
CA GLY A 295 51.20 -5.68 4.73
C GLY A 295 49.84 -5.85 5.42
N LEU A 296 49.48 -4.92 6.32
CA LEU A 296 48.19 -4.93 7.02
C LEU A 296 47.05 -4.49 6.09
N VAL A 297 47.31 -3.53 5.21
CA VAL A 297 46.32 -3.04 4.23
C VAL A 297 45.97 -4.13 3.21
N SER A 298 46.95 -4.91 2.73
CA SER A 298 46.67 -6.01 1.79
C SER A 298 45.86 -7.14 2.43
N PHE A 299 46.10 -7.47 3.70
CA PHE A 299 45.37 -8.53 4.39
C PHE A 299 43.91 -8.15 4.66
N VAL A 300 43.66 -6.92 5.10
CA VAL A 300 42.30 -6.39 5.29
C VAL A 300 41.58 -6.27 3.95
N GLN A 301 42.27 -5.81 2.90
CA GLN A 301 41.68 -5.72 1.56
C GLN A 301 41.30 -7.10 1.00
N GLU A 302 42.12 -8.12 1.18
CA GLU A 302 41.84 -9.47 0.68
C GLU A 302 40.73 -10.16 1.48
N ALA A 303 40.67 -9.95 2.81
CA ALA A 303 39.59 -10.43 3.66
C ALA A 303 38.25 -9.76 3.32
N VAL A 304 38.23 -8.44 3.12
CA VAL A 304 37.02 -7.68 2.72
C VAL A 304 36.57 -8.08 1.32
N VAL A 305 37.49 -8.23 0.36
CA VAL A 305 37.13 -8.65 -1.00
C VAL A 305 36.58 -10.07 -1.01
N ASN A 306 37.16 -11.01 -0.25
CA ASN A 306 36.64 -12.37 -0.16
C ASN A 306 35.29 -12.42 0.58
N TRP A 307 35.11 -11.63 1.64
CA TRP A 307 33.83 -11.55 2.35
C TRP A 307 32.73 -10.93 1.48
N VAL A 308 32.99 -9.80 0.83
CA VAL A 308 32.05 -9.16 -0.11
C VAL A 308 31.70 -10.13 -1.25
N LYS A 309 32.68 -10.90 -1.74
CA LYS A 309 32.47 -11.88 -2.80
C LYS A 309 31.61 -13.06 -2.35
N GLU A 310 31.85 -13.63 -1.17
CA GLU A 310 31.07 -14.76 -0.64
C GLU A 310 29.68 -14.36 -0.11
N LYS A 311 29.56 -13.19 0.52
CA LYS A 311 28.32 -12.77 1.19
C LYS A 311 27.40 -11.92 0.34
N ILE A 312 27.92 -11.15 -0.60
CA ILE A 312 27.12 -10.26 -1.45
C ILE A 312 27.14 -10.75 -2.89
N ALA A 313 28.32 -10.98 -3.47
CA ALA A 313 28.39 -11.32 -4.89
C ALA A 313 27.80 -12.70 -5.20
N ASP A 314 27.98 -13.71 -4.34
CA ASP A 314 27.42 -15.05 -4.57
C ASP A 314 25.88 -15.13 -4.46
N PRO A 315 25.21 -14.56 -3.45
CA PRO A 315 23.74 -14.53 -3.43
C PRO A 315 23.18 -13.61 -4.53
N LEU A 316 23.82 -12.48 -4.84
CA LEU A 316 23.40 -11.61 -5.94
C LEU A 316 23.57 -12.32 -7.29
N LYS A 317 24.65 -13.09 -7.47
CA LYS A 317 24.89 -13.91 -8.65
C LYS A 317 23.90 -15.06 -8.75
N ARG A 318 23.55 -15.72 -7.63
CA ARG A 318 22.49 -16.76 -7.60
C ARG A 318 21.12 -16.17 -7.93
N ALA A 319 20.79 -15.02 -7.36
CA ALA A 319 19.54 -14.29 -7.64
C ALA A 319 19.49 -13.87 -9.11
N TRP A 320 20.59 -13.34 -9.65
CA TRP A 320 20.71 -13.00 -11.06
C TRP A 320 20.59 -14.22 -11.97
N HIS A 321 21.22 -15.34 -11.63
CA HIS A 321 21.08 -16.58 -12.39
C HIS A 321 19.67 -17.16 -12.32
N LEU A 322 18.98 -17.07 -11.18
CA LEU A 322 17.58 -17.47 -11.05
C LEU A 322 16.66 -16.56 -11.89
N LEU A 323 16.92 -15.24 -11.89
CA LEU A 323 16.22 -14.28 -12.75
C LEU A 323 16.43 -14.61 -14.23
N LEU A 324 17.69 -14.88 -14.62
CA LEU A 324 18.06 -15.23 -15.98
C LEU A 324 17.45 -16.57 -16.40
N TYR A 325 17.47 -17.59 -15.55
CA TYR A 325 16.85 -18.90 -15.81
C TYR A 325 15.33 -18.81 -15.89
N GLY A 326 14.70 -18.06 -15.00
CA GLY A 326 13.25 -17.81 -15.02
C GLY A 326 12.85 -17.09 -16.30
N PHE A 327 13.59 -16.04 -16.67
CA PHE A 327 13.41 -15.34 -17.94
C PHE A 327 13.56 -16.31 -19.13
N LEU A 328 14.64 -17.10 -19.17
CA LEU A 328 14.89 -18.07 -20.25
C LEU A 328 13.76 -19.12 -20.36
N MET A 329 13.29 -19.65 -19.23
CA MET A 329 12.19 -20.62 -19.20
C MET A 329 10.88 -20.04 -19.71
N CYS A 330 10.60 -18.76 -19.45
CA CYS A 330 9.42 -18.08 -20.01
C CYS A 330 9.44 -17.99 -21.54
N PHE A 331 10.61 -18.03 -22.19
CA PHE A 331 10.71 -18.06 -23.66
C PHE A 331 10.77 -19.48 -24.24
N ILE A 332 11.35 -20.43 -23.51
CA ILE A 332 11.52 -21.80 -24.01
C ILE A 332 10.24 -22.62 -23.86
N VAL A 333 9.49 -22.48 -22.76
CA VAL A 333 8.28 -23.28 -22.50
C VAL A 333 7.18 -23.08 -23.56
N PRO A 334 6.91 -21.87 -24.09
CA PRO A 334 5.91 -21.68 -25.14
C PRO A 334 6.32 -22.17 -26.54
N LEU A 335 7.60 -22.55 -26.74
CA LEU A 335 8.10 -23.06 -28.03
C LEU A 335 7.90 -24.57 -28.19
N PHE A 336 7.49 -25.28 -27.15
CA PHE A 336 7.20 -26.71 -27.12
C PHE A 336 5.73 -26.96 -26.75
#